data_AF-A0A3N0ZUS2-F1
#
_entry.id   AF-A0A3N0ZUS2-F1
#
_cell.length_a   1.000
_cell.length_b   1.000
_cell.length_c   1.000
_cell.angle_alpha   90.00
_cell.angle_beta   90.00
_cell.angle_gamma   90.00
#
_symmetry.space_group_name_H-M   'P 1'
#
loop_
_entity.id
_entity.type
_entity.pdbx_description
1 polymer ?
#
loop_
_entity_poly.entity_id
_entity_poly.type
_entity_poly.pdbx_seq_one_letter_code
_entity_poly.pdbx_strand_id
1 'polypeptide(L)'
;MDNFGDNFRFGNYFEAGINFQIYEPVAITLGYQETVIFPRHMFWKWAGSGIIGGIGSGAISWFTGKVIKSSPKWGPVVYFVLKNAYSYGINELRKKKMNWPFNTDAPLIYDNYKIGLSFAF
;
A
#
# COMPACT_ATOMS: atom_id res chain seq x y z
N MET A 1 -1.90 -2.52 -28.90
CA MET A 1 -2.73 -3.23 -27.91
C MET A 1 -2.55 -4.73 -28.14
N ASP A 2 -1.37 -5.28 -27.85
CA ASP A 2 -1.05 -6.67 -28.24
C ASP A 2 -0.01 -7.36 -27.34
N ASN A 3 0.07 -7.00 -26.06
CA ASN A 3 1.04 -7.57 -25.11
C ASN A 3 0.38 -8.39 -23.99
N PHE A 4 -0.81 -8.95 -24.24
CA PHE A 4 -1.65 -9.57 -23.21
C PHE A 4 -1.80 -11.11 -23.31
N GLY A 5 -1.22 -11.75 -24.34
CA GLY A 5 -1.46 -13.16 -24.68
C GLY A 5 -0.61 -14.22 -23.93
N ASP A 6 0.70 -14.02 -23.78
CA ASP A 6 1.62 -15.17 -23.55
C ASP A 6 2.38 -15.22 -22.22
N ASN A 7 2.09 -14.34 -21.25
CA ASN A 7 2.89 -14.28 -20.01
C ASN A 7 2.08 -14.66 -18.76
N PHE A 8 2.71 -15.45 -17.87
CA PHE A 8 2.19 -15.85 -16.56
C PHE A 8 1.77 -14.61 -15.75
N ARG A 9 0.45 -14.44 -15.54
CA ARG A 9 -0.13 -13.28 -14.89
C ARG A 9 -0.08 -13.47 -13.37
N PHE A 10 0.74 -12.67 -12.72
CA PHE A 10 0.79 -12.60 -11.26
C PHE A 10 0.12 -11.29 -10.83
N GLY A 11 -0.98 -11.38 -10.09
CA GLY A 11 -1.69 -10.22 -9.56
C GLY A 11 -1.47 -10.15 -8.05
N ASN A 12 -1.17 -8.96 -7.53
CA ASN A 12 -1.29 -8.71 -6.10
C ASN A 12 -2.61 -7.99 -5.85
N TYR A 13 -3.35 -8.49 -4.87
CA TYR A 13 -4.60 -7.91 -4.43
C TYR A 13 -4.33 -7.21 -3.09
N PHE A 14 -4.53 -5.90 -3.05
CA PHE A 14 -4.46 -5.11 -1.83
C PHE A 14 -5.87 -4.65 -1.46
N GLU A 15 -6.33 -5.04 -0.27
CA GLU A 15 -7.61 -4.60 0.27
C GLU A 15 -7.38 -3.91 1.61
N ALA A 16 -7.81 -2.65 1.68
CA ALA A 16 -7.79 -1.84 2.88
C ALA A 16 -9.22 -1.40 3.16
N GLY A 17 -9.84 -1.93 4.21
CA GLY A 17 -11.20 -1.57 4.62
C GLY A 17 -11.29 -1.19 6.08
N ILE A 18 -12.20 -0.27 6.38
CA ILE A 18 -12.58 0.12 7.72
C ILE A 18 -14.03 -0.31 7.93
N ASN A 19 -14.27 -1.15 8.94
CA ASN A 19 -15.60 -1.55 9.37
C ASN A 19 -15.99 -0.71 10.59
N PHE A 20 -17.00 0.15 10.44
CA PHE A 20 -17.63 0.88 11.54
C PHE A 20 -18.89 0.14 11.98
N GLN A 21 -18.84 -0.45 13.18
CA GLN A 21 -20.03 -1.03 13.80
C GLN A 21 -20.79 0.08 14.53
N ILE A 22 -22.00 0.40 14.06
CA ILE A 22 -22.83 1.45 14.65
C ILE A 22 -23.71 0.87 15.77
N TYR A 23 -24.27 -0.33 15.56
CA TYR A 23 -25.11 -1.03 16.53
C TYR A 23 -24.98 -2.56 16.34
N GLU A 24 -25.36 -3.36 17.34
CA GLU A 24 -25.46 -4.83 17.25
C GLU A 24 -26.76 -5.24 16.51
N PRO A 25 -26.99 -4.76 15.28
CA PRO A 25 -26.74 -5.66 14.14
C PRO A 25 -26.22 -4.95 12.87
N VAL A 26 -25.99 -3.63 12.90
CA VAL A 26 -25.68 -2.81 11.71
C VAL A 26 -24.24 -2.35 11.73
N ALA A 27 -23.48 -2.77 10.72
CA ALA A 27 -22.14 -2.29 10.44
C ALA A 27 -22.05 -1.66 9.05
N ILE A 28 -21.31 -0.54 8.96
CA ILE A 28 -20.94 0.09 7.69
C ILE A 28 -19.50 -0.29 7.38
N THR A 29 -19.30 -0.93 6.23
CA THR A 29 -17.98 -1.27 5.70
C THR A 29 -17.62 -0.28 4.61
N LEU A 30 -16.53 0.45 4.81
CA LEU A 30 -15.88 1.23 3.77
C LEU A 30 -14.59 0.53 3.38
N GLY A 31 -14.57 -0.09 2.20
CA GLY A 31 -13.42 -0.78 1.64
C GLY A 31 -12.84 -0.02 0.45
N TYR A 32 -11.53 0.08 0.39
CA TYR A 32 -10.78 0.40 -0.82
C TYR A 32 -10.02 -0.85 -1.23
N GLN A 33 -10.25 -1.30 -2.46
CA GLN A 33 -9.57 -2.44 -3.05
C GLN A 33 -8.74 -1.95 -4.23
N GLU A 34 -7.44 -2.18 -4.17
CA GLU A 34 -6.51 -1.91 -5.26
C GLU A 34 -6.01 -3.26 -5.81
N THR A 35 -6.45 -3.60 -7.02
CA THR A 35 -5.94 -4.79 -7.72
C THR A 35 -4.81 -4.37 -8.64
N VAL A 36 -3.60 -4.85 -8.37
CA VAL A 36 -2.41 -4.55 -9.18
C VAL A 36 -2.08 -5.80 -10.01
N ILE A 37 -2.36 -5.74 -11.31
CA ILE A 37 -2.05 -6.82 -12.24
C ILE A 37 -0.69 -6.53 -12.87
N PHE A 38 0.29 -7.38 -12.57
CA PHE A 38 1.64 -7.26 -13.11
C PHE A 38 1.66 -7.92 -14.49
N PRO A 39 1.94 -7.19 -15.60
CA PRO A 39 2.01 -7.78 -16.94
C PRO A 39 3.15 -8.81 -17.09
N ARG A 40 4.17 -8.74 -16.21
CA ARG A 40 5.24 -9.74 -16.10
C ARG A 40 5.79 -9.78 -14.67
N HIS A 41 5.85 -10.96 -14.06
CA HIS A 41 6.45 -11.12 -12.73
C HIS A 41 7.98 -10.98 -12.80
N MET A 42 8.49 -9.78 -12.52
CA MET A 42 9.93 -9.51 -12.50
C MET A 42 10.47 -9.74 -11.08
N PHE A 43 10.62 -11.01 -10.68
CA PHE A 43 10.98 -11.44 -9.32
C PHE A 43 12.12 -10.62 -8.69
N TRP A 44 13.25 -10.46 -9.39
CA TRP A 44 14.41 -9.71 -8.90
C TRP A 44 14.13 -8.23 -8.66
N LYS A 45 13.33 -7.60 -9.53
CA LYS A 45 12.95 -6.19 -9.37
C LYS A 45 11.92 -6.01 -8.27
N TRP A 46 10.98 -6.95 -8.13
CA TRP A 46 10.01 -6.98 -7.05
C TRP A 46 10.70 -7.15 -5.68
N ALA A 47 11.60 -8.14 -5.56
CA ALA A 47 12.37 -8.37 -4.34
C ALA A 47 13.26 -7.17 -3.99
N GLY A 48 13.95 -6.60 -4.99
CA GLY A 48 14.77 -5.40 -4.80
C GLY A 48 13.94 -4.18 -4.36
N SER A 49 12.78 -3.95 -4.97
CA SER A 49 11.85 -2.89 -4.57
C SER A 49 11.31 -3.10 -3.16
N GLY A 50 11.02 -4.35 -2.78
CA GLY A 50 10.61 -4.73 -1.43
C GLY A 50 11.68 -4.43 -0.38
N ILE A 51 12.93 -4.79 -0.67
CA ILE A 51 14.08 -4.52 0.21
C ILE A 51 14.28 -3.01 0.38
N ILE A 52 14.28 -2.23 -0.70
CA ILE A 52 14.45 -0.76 -0.65
C ILE A 52 13.29 -0.12 0.12
N GLY A 53 12.06 -0.56 -0.14
CA GLY A 53 10.88 -0.12 0.60
C GLY A 53 10.99 -0.40 2.11
N GLY A 54 11.48 -1.58 2.47
CA GLY A 54 11.73 -1.99 3.86
C GLY A 54 12.81 -1.15 4.53
N ILE A 55 13.92 -0.87 3.84
CA ILE A 55 15.00 -0.01 4.36
C ILE A 55 14.48 1.39 4.66
N GLY A 56 13.72 2.00 3.75
CA GLY A 56 13.19 3.35 3.98
C GLY A 56 12.16 3.39 5.12
N SER A 57 11.30 2.38 5.24
CA SER A 57 10.38 2.27 6.39
C SER A 57 11.13 2.08 7.72
N GLY A 58 12.23 1.30 7.70
CA GLY A 58 13.09 1.10 8.86
C GLY A 58 13.82 2.39 9.26
N ALA A 59 14.32 3.15 8.28
CA ALA A 59 14.98 4.43 8.50
C ALA A 59 14.02 5.45 9.14
N ILE A 60 12.78 5.53 8.66
CA ILE A 60 11.73 6.37 9.26
C ILE A 60 11.47 5.93 10.70
N SER A 61 11.29 4.64 10.93
CA SER A 61 11.02 4.10 12.27
C SER A 61 12.14 4.45 13.26
N TRP A 62 13.40 4.31 12.84
CA TRP A 62 14.57 4.71 13.63
C TRP A 62 14.61 6.21 13.90
N PHE A 63 14.36 7.03 12.87
CA PHE A 63 14.31 8.48 13.00
C PHE A 63 13.22 8.91 13.99
N THR A 64 12.01 8.38 13.84
CA THR A 64 10.91 8.66 14.77
C THR A 64 11.17 8.13 16.16
N GLY A 65 11.88 7.01 16.30
CA GLY A 65 12.34 6.52 17.60
C GLY A 65 13.27 7.51 18.31
N LYS A 66 14.15 8.20 17.57
CA LYS A 66 14.95 9.31 18.12
C LYS A 66 14.10 10.53 18.47
N VAL A 67 13.14 10.89 17.62
CA VAL A 67 12.22 12.01 17.88
C VAL A 67 11.39 11.76 19.13
N ILE A 68 10.88 10.53 19.33
CA ILE A 68 10.16 10.15 20.55
C ILE A 68 11.07 10.29 21.78
N LYS A 69 12.35 9.89 21.70
CA LYS A 69 13.30 10.03 22.80
C LYS A 69 13.62 11.50 23.14
N SER A 70 13.70 12.37 22.14
CA SER A 70 14.02 13.80 22.33
C SER A 70 12.79 14.67 22.64
N SER A 71 11.62 14.30 22.11
CA SER A 71 10.36 15.05 22.22
C SER A 71 9.18 14.07 22.31
N PRO A 72 8.93 13.50 23.50
CA PRO A 72 7.92 12.44 23.70
C PRO A 72 6.50 12.84 23.31
N LYS A 73 6.14 14.13 23.48
CA LYS A 73 4.81 14.66 23.10
C LYS A 73 4.57 14.68 21.59
N TRP A 74 5.60 14.95 20.78
CA TRP A 74 5.46 15.09 19.33
C TRP A 74 5.83 13.83 18.55
N GLY A 75 6.53 12.90 19.19
CA GLY A 75 6.96 11.64 18.60
C GLY A 75 5.85 10.85 17.88
N PRO A 76 4.68 10.60 18.50
CA PRO A 76 3.58 9.89 17.84
C PRO A 76 3.02 10.61 16.60
N VAL A 77 2.93 11.94 16.66
CA VAL A 77 2.44 12.77 15.54
C VAL A 77 3.43 12.74 14.38
N VAL A 78 4.71 12.92 14.66
CA VAL A 78 5.78 12.88 13.64
C VAL A 78 5.87 11.48 13.03
N TYR A 79 5.73 10.43 13.84
CA TYR A 79 5.67 9.06 13.35
C TYR A 79 4.49 8.82 12.42
N PHE A 80 3.30 9.26 12.82
CA PHE A 80 2.11 9.15 11.98
C PHE A 80 2.31 9.89 10.64
N VAL A 81 2.75 11.14 10.66
CA VAL A 81 2.92 11.95 9.45
C VAL A 81 3.98 11.34 8.52
N LEU A 82 5.17 11.02 9.04
CA LEU A 82 6.26 10.51 8.20
C LEU A 82 5.94 9.12 7.63
N LYS A 83 5.35 8.24 8.44
CA LYS A 83 5.00 6.90 7.98
C LYS A 83 3.93 6.95 6.89
N ASN A 84 2.90 7.79 7.08
CA ASN A 84 1.88 7.98 6.05
C ASN A 84 2.43 8.65 4.80
N ALA A 85 3.25 9.71 4.94
CA ALA A 85 3.86 10.40 3.80
C ALA A 85 4.77 9.47 2.98
N TYR A 86 5.56 8.63 3.65
CA TYR A 86 6.40 7.64 2.98
C TYR A 86 5.59 6.54 2.30
N SER A 87 4.59 5.98 2.98
CA SER A 87 3.70 4.99 2.38
C SER A 87 2.99 5.56 1.15
N TYR A 88 2.48 6.78 1.23
CA TYR A 88 1.87 7.47 0.09
C TYR A 88 2.86 7.69 -1.05
N GLY A 89 4.06 8.21 -0.75
CA GLY A 89 5.10 8.44 -1.75
C GLY A 89 5.54 7.16 -2.46
N ILE A 90 5.76 6.08 -1.71
CA ILE A 90 6.08 4.76 -2.29
C ILE A 90 4.93 4.24 -3.15
N ASN A 91 3.68 4.43 -2.73
CA ASN A 91 2.54 3.98 -3.52
C ASN A 91 2.45 4.75 -4.85
N GLU A 92 2.56 6.09 -4.79
CA GLU A 92 2.56 6.95 -5.98
C GLU A 92 3.69 6.60 -6.95
N LEU A 93 4.88 6.29 -6.42
CA LEU A 93 6.01 5.83 -7.23
C LEU A 93 5.75 4.46 -7.85
N ARG A 94 5.06 3.55 -7.14
CA ARG A 94 4.65 2.24 -7.65
C ARG A 94 3.55 2.32 -8.71
N LYS A 95 2.67 3.32 -8.62
CA LYS A 95 1.68 3.64 -9.68
C LYS A 95 2.38 4.02 -10.98
N LYS A 96 3.48 4.78 -10.90
CA LYS A 96 4.28 5.19 -12.08
C LYS A 96 5.20 4.08 -12.58
N LYS A 97 5.81 3.33 -11.67
CA LYS A 97 6.76 2.25 -11.95
C LYS A 97 6.50 1.09 -11.01
N MET A 98 5.95 0.01 -11.56
CA MET A 98 5.54 -1.19 -10.83
C MET A 98 6.54 -1.68 -9.77
N ASN A 99 7.83 -1.69 -10.11
CA ASN A 99 8.92 -2.09 -9.21
C ASN A 99 9.89 -0.93 -8.95
N TRP A 100 9.40 0.28 -8.67
CA TRP A 100 10.25 1.41 -8.31
C TRP A 100 11.31 1.00 -7.25
N PRO A 101 12.59 1.37 -7.41
CA PRO A 101 13.14 2.36 -8.33
C PRO A 101 13.50 1.85 -9.73
N PHE A 102 13.30 0.57 -10.02
CA PHE A 102 13.66 0.00 -11.32
C PHE A 102 12.74 0.50 -12.43
N ASN A 103 13.29 0.71 -13.62
CA ASN A 103 12.49 1.05 -14.79
C ASN A 103 11.69 -0.20 -15.20
N THR A 104 10.39 -0.14 -14.95
CA THR A 104 9.40 -1.15 -15.30
C THR A 104 8.15 -0.44 -15.79
N ASP A 105 7.42 -1.09 -16.69
CA ASP A 105 6.13 -0.58 -17.15
C ASP A 105 5.20 -0.29 -15.97
N ALA A 106 4.31 0.67 -16.17
CA ALA A 106 3.26 0.95 -15.21
C ALA A 106 2.42 -0.32 -15.01
N PRO A 107 2.14 -0.72 -13.77
CA PRO A 107 1.26 -1.86 -13.54
C PRO A 107 -0.16 -1.47 -13.97
N LEU A 108 -0.96 -2.48 -14.31
CA LEU A 108 -2.38 -2.25 -14.54
C LEU A 108 -3.07 -2.22 -13.18
N ILE A 109 -3.51 -1.04 -12.75
CA ILE A 109 -4.13 -0.82 -11.44
C ILE A 109 -5.63 -0.68 -11.63
N TYR A 110 -6.40 -1.48 -10.89
CA TYR A 110 -7.84 -1.29 -10.72
C TYR A 110 -8.14 -0.83 -9.31
N ASP A 111 -8.57 0.41 -9.20
CA ASP A 111 -9.05 1.02 -7.96
C ASP A 111 -10.57 0.78 -7.85
N ASN A 112 -10.98 -0.04 -6.89
CA ASN A 112 -12.38 -0.35 -6.59
C ASN A 112 -12.75 0.18 -5.20
N TYR A 113 -13.76 1.04 -5.15
CA TYR A 113 -14.33 1.51 -3.89
C TYR A 113 -15.52 0.63 -3.52
N LYS A 114 -15.48 -0.01 -2.36
CA LYS A 114 -16.55 -0.83 -1.80
C LYS A 114 -17.22 -0.06 -0.66
N ILE A 115 -18.52 0.15 -0.79
CA ILE A 115 -19.36 0.63 0.31
C ILE A 115 -20.35 -0.49 0.60
N GLY A 116 -20.28 -1.04 1.82
CA GLY A 116 -21.09 -2.17 2.27
C GLY A 116 -21.89 -1.82 3.52
N LEU A 117 -23.12 -2.31 3.58
CA LEU A 117 -23.92 -2.38 4.80
C LEU A 117 -24.01 -3.85 5.19
N SER A 118 -23.50 -4.18 6.37
CA SER A 118 -23.51 -5.53 6.93
C SER A 118 -24.54 -5.61 8.04
N PHE A 119 -25.42 -6.61 7.96
CA PHE A 119 -26.40 -6.94 8.99
C PHE A 119 -25.98 -8.26 9.65
N ALA A 120 -25.65 -8.25 10.93
CA ALA A 120 -25.39 -9.45 11.73
C ALA A 120 -26.70 -9.88 12.41
N PHE A 121 -27.26 -11.01 11.99
CA PHE A 121 -28.46 -11.64 12.56
C PHE A 121 -28.13 -13.03 13.12
#